data_AF-A0A166R635-F1
#
_entry.id   AF-A0A166R635-F1
#
_cell.length_a   1.000
_cell.length_b   1.000
_cell.length_c   1.000
_cell.angle_alpha   90.00
_cell.angle_beta   90.00
_cell.angle_gamma   90.00
#
_symmetry.space_group_name_H-M   'P 1'
#
loop_
_entity.id
_entity.type
_entity.pdbx_description
1 polymer ?
#
loop_
_entity_poly.entity_id
_entity_poly.type
_entity_poly.pdbx_seq_one_letter_code
_entity_poly.pdbx_strand_id
1 'polypeptide(L)'
;MDHQHPAPSAPRLLRYGVQTSDVISDMRVNVTKEGSEQVLWYKEGFLTDEEIVEHIVHNATSTICWTIHRPKRGWYIRIRAPNFPPGVYIQLLPVPKVSPHHADGAISFACRTNIARTPTRTSGLTATSPKPSIDSDSTLVHSYPPSPPSATPSLVLQPPSPRSIDARLQEVDISSSPGPEASQPPRPPIPASKVTQFILAPHSSTHIPQAESSSMFTRALSALRNSKPSHSSSFTLAPISPVGPAMPSPPAQQQGHAHAIHLPPRPAPLLTFHDHTPILTVRSVTGVLEIDEQEASLLGVETSFWIAVALTYLEFLEERESYLAAMAD
;
A
#
# COMPACT_ATOMS: atom_id res chain seq x y z
N MET A 1 17.74 22.45 -33.94
CA MET A 1 18.13 21.23 -33.21
C MET A 1 17.04 20.99 -32.18
N ASP A 2 16.05 20.20 -32.55
CA ASP A 2 14.92 19.89 -31.67
C ASP A 2 15.37 18.93 -30.57
N HIS A 3 15.29 19.37 -29.32
CA HIS A 3 15.49 18.51 -28.17
C HIS A 3 14.29 17.58 -28.05
N GLN A 4 14.40 16.39 -28.63
CA GLN A 4 13.48 15.28 -28.42
C GLN A 4 13.48 14.95 -26.92
N HIS A 5 12.47 15.41 -26.18
CA HIS A 5 12.27 15.02 -24.79
C HIS A 5 12.01 13.51 -24.75
N PRO A 6 12.75 12.73 -23.94
CA PRO A 6 12.47 11.31 -23.80
C PRO A 6 11.05 11.13 -23.29
N ALA A 7 10.27 10.30 -23.98
CA ALA A 7 8.92 9.95 -23.56
C ALA A 7 8.96 9.36 -22.15
N PRO A 8 8.00 9.70 -21.26
CA PRO A 8 7.94 9.11 -19.93
C PRO A 8 7.84 7.59 -20.05
N SER A 9 8.76 6.88 -19.42
CA SER A 9 8.72 5.42 -19.35
C SER A 9 7.42 4.98 -18.69
N ALA A 10 6.74 4.00 -19.27
CA ALA A 10 5.51 3.44 -18.70
C ALA A 10 5.75 3.00 -17.24
N PRO A 11 4.76 3.16 -16.35
CA PRO A 11 4.87 2.75 -14.95
C PRO A 11 5.14 1.25 -14.88
N ARG A 12 6.04 0.86 -13.98
CA ARG A 12 6.35 -0.56 -13.74
C ARG A 12 5.31 -1.11 -12.76
N LEU A 13 4.33 -1.82 -13.29
CA LEU A 13 3.21 -2.36 -12.52
C LEU A 13 3.53 -3.76 -11.98
N LEU A 14 3.32 -3.96 -10.67
CA LEU A 14 3.22 -5.27 -10.05
C LEU A 14 1.77 -5.73 -10.07
N ARG A 15 1.55 -7.00 -10.41
CA ARG A 15 0.21 -7.58 -10.54
C ARG A 15 0.04 -8.78 -9.64
N TYR A 16 -1.07 -8.79 -8.91
CA TYR A 16 -1.43 -9.85 -7.98
C TYR A 16 -2.84 -10.35 -8.26
N GLY A 17 -3.01 -11.67 -8.35
CA GLY A 17 -4.32 -12.30 -8.37
C GLY A 17 -4.90 -12.32 -6.96
N VAL A 18 -6.18 -11.96 -6.82
CA VAL A 18 -6.92 -12.03 -5.56
C VAL A 18 -8.09 -12.97 -5.77
N GLN A 19 -8.20 -14.00 -4.93
CA GLN A 19 -9.25 -15.02 -5.09
C GLN A 19 -9.69 -15.57 -3.73
N THR A 20 -10.99 -15.63 -3.49
CA THR A 20 -11.56 -16.40 -2.38
C THR A 20 -11.35 -17.89 -2.60
N SER A 21 -10.92 -18.60 -1.58
CA SER A 21 -10.78 -20.07 -1.59
C SER A 21 -12.12 -20.73 -1.90
N ASP A 22 -12.08 -21.77 -2.75
CA ASP A 22 -13.22 -22.60 -3.13
C ASP A 22 -13.54 -23.68 -2.07
N VAL A 23 -12.62 -23.90 -1.14
CA VAL A 23 -12.79 -24.81 -0.02
C VAL A 23 -13.76 -24.18 0.98
N ILE A 24 -14.99 -24.69 1.05
CA ILE A 24 -16.07 -24.15 1.90
C ILE A 24 -15.66 -24.04 3.38
N SER A 25 -14.83 -24.96 3.88
CA SER A 25 -14.32 -24.91 5.25
C SER A 25 -13.24 -23.85 5.48
N ASP A 26 -12.67 -23.29 4.41
CA ASP A 26 -11.58 -22.34 4.43
C ASP A 26 -12.02 -21.03 3.76
N MET A 27 -12.63 -20.13 4.55
CA MET A 27 -13.11 -18.81 4.08
C MET A 27 -11.96 -17.80 3.90
N ARG A 28 -10.86 -18.25 3.30
CA ARG A 28 -9.66 -17.44 3.08
C ARG A 28 -9.71 -16.69 1.76
N VAL A 29 -9.04 -15.55 1.71
CA VAL A 29 -8.74 -14.83 0.47
C VAL A 29 -7.26 -14.96 0.17
N ASN A 30 -6.94 -15.60 -0.95
CA ASN A 30 -5.56 -15.83 -1.39
C ASN A 30 -5.10 -14.69 -2.30
N VAL A 31 -3.81 -14.36 -2.17
CA VAL A 31 -3.11 -13.38 -3.02
C VAL A 31 -1.91 -14.07 -3.67
N THR A 32 -1.96 -14.21 -4.98
CA THR A 32 -0.91 -14.82 -5.81
C THR A 32 -0.23 -13.75 -6.66
N LYS A 33 1.01 -13.99 -7.10
CA LYS A 33 1.65 -13.14 -8.11
C LYS A 33 1.09 -13.50 -9.49
N GLU A 34 0.80 -12.52 -10.34
CA GLU A 34 0.34 -12.80 -11.71
C GLU A 34 1.36 -13.68 -12.46
N GLY A 35 0.85 -14.72 -13.13
CA GLY A 35 1.66 -15.73 -13.80
C GLY A 35 2.26 -16.80 -12.87
N SER A 36 1.91 -16.78 -11.58
CA SER A 36 2.29 -17.80 -10.60
C SER A 36 1.06 -18.37 -9.90
N GLU A 37 1.11 -19.67 -9.63
CA GLU A 37 0.13 -20.35 -8.76
C GLU A 37 0.53 -20.27 -7.28
N GLN A 38 1.70 -19.71 -6.98
CA GLN A 38 2.18 -19.60 -5.61
C GLN A 38 1.42 -18.50 -4.86
N VAL A 39 0.71 -18.91 -3.80
CA VAL A 39 0.13 -17.99 -2.83
C VAL A 39 1.26 -17.31 -2.05
N LEU A 40 1.30 -15.98 -2.12
CA LEU A 40 2.26 -15.15 -1.39
C LEU A 40 1.71 -14.73 -0.04
N TRP A 41 0.45 -14.30 -0.03
CA TRP A 41 -0.28 -13.93 1.19
C TRP A 41 -1.67 -14.54 1.17
N TYR A 42 -2.23 -14.75 2.36
CA TYR A 42 -3.65 -15.05 2.51
C TYR A 42 -4.25 -14.23 3.64
N LYS A 43 -5.55 -13.90 3.52
CA LYS A 43 -6.37 -13.29 4.56
C LYS A 43 -7.24 -14.36 5.20
N GLU A 44 -7.24 -14.41 6.53
CA GLU A 44 -8.16 -15.23 7.33
C GLU A 44 -8.82 -14.39 8.43
N GLY A 45 -10.08 -14.69 8.74
CA GLY A 45 -10.88 -13.94 9.71
C GLY A 45 -11.25 -14.77 10.94
N PHE A 46 -11.28 -14.12 12.10
CA PHE A 46 -11.65 -14.68 13.39
C PHE A 46 -12.66 -13.77 14.09
N LEU A 47 -13.60 -14.39 14.81
CA LEU A 47 -14.52 -13.68 15.67
C LEU A 47 -14.03 -13.78 17.12
N THR A 48 -13.66 -12.65 17.71
CA THR A 48 -13.31 -12.56 19.14
C THR A 48 -14.54 -12.17 19.96
N ASP A 49 -14.42 -11.98 21.27
CA ASP A 49 -15.54 -11.53 22.12
C ASP A 49 -15.90 -10.06 21.85
N GLU A 50 -14.91 -9.22 21.55
CA GLU A 50 -15.08 -7.79 21.38
C GLU A 50 -15.28 -7.39 19.90
N GLU A 51 -14.57 -8.05 18.98
CA GLU A 51 -14.44 -7.58 17.60
C GLU A 51 -14.17 -8.72 16.59
N ILE A 52 -14.25 -8.38 15.31
CA ILE A 52 -13.79 -9.23 14.21
C ILE A 52 -12.33 -8.88 13.98
N VAL A 53 -11.46 -9.89 13.97
CA VAL A 53 -10.02 -9.75 13.75
C VAL A 53 -9.63 -10.58 12.54
N GLU A 54 -8.94 -9.96 11.59
CA GLU A 54 -8.43 -10.64 10.41
C GLU A 54 -6.92 -10.54 10.34
N HIS A 55 -6.29 -11.58 9.83
CA HIS A 55 -4.85 -11.64 9.66
C HIS A 55 -4.50 -11.69 8.19
N ILE A 56 -3.58 -10.83 7.77
CA ILE A 56 -2.84 -10.97 6.51
C ILE A 56 -1.56 -11.74 6.83
N VAL A 57 -1.49 -12.99 6.37
CA VAL A 57 -0.39 -13.89 6.68
C VAL A 57 0.48 -14.06 5.44
N HIS A 58 1.79 -13.92 5.60
CA HIS A 58 2.74 -14.32 4.57
C HIS A 58 2.85 -15.84 4.52
N ASN A 59 2.51 -16.42 3.37
CA ASN A 59 2.30 -17.84 3.23
C ASN A 59 3.57 -18.65 3.51
N ALA A 60 4.71 -18.24 2.92
CA ALA A 60 5.95 -19.01 3.00
C ALA A 60 6.54 -19.07 4.43
N THR A 61 6.31 -18.04 5.24
CA THR A 61 6.86 -17.97 6.62
C THR A 61 5.81 -18.19 7.69
N SER A 62 4.52 -18.28 7.33
CA SER A 62 3.39 -18.30 8.27
C SER A 62 3.43 -17.16 9.30
N THR A 63 3.99 -16.01 8.91
CA THR A 63 4.09 -14.83 9.78
C THR A 63 2.94 -13.89 9.49
N ILE A 64 2.26 -13.42 10.54
CA ILE A 64 1.28 -12.34 10.42
C ILE A 64 2.02 -11.06 10.00
N CYS A 65 1.65 -10.49 8.86
CA CYS A 65 2.16 -9.19 8.41
C CYS A 65 1.32 -8.05 8.97
N TRP A 66 0.00 -8.21 8.96
CA TRP A 66 -0.96 -7.19 9.36
C TRP A 66 -2.16 -7.83 10.04
N THR A 67 -2.71 -7.14 11.03
CA THR A 67 -4.01 -7.44 11.63
C THR A 67 -5.00 -6.33 11.29
N ILE A 68 -6.22 -6.71 10.95
CA ILE A 68 -7.34 -5.81 10.63
C ILE A 68 -8.38 -6.03 11.72
N HIS A 69 -8.86 -4.96 12.33
CA HIS A 69 -9.86 -5.06 13.38
C HIS A 69 -11.09 -4.21 13.06
N ARG A 70 -12.27 -4.81 13.25
CA ARG A 70 -13.58 -4.22 12.94
C ARG A 70 -14.59 -4.59 14.03
N PRO A 71 -15.51 -3.71 14.44
CA PRO A 71 -16.46 -4.03 15.49
C PRO A 71 -17.50 -5.03 15.01
N LYS A 72 -18.07 -5.81 15.96
CA LYS A 72 -19.31 -6.57 15.70
C LYS A 72 -20.53 -5.66 15.44
N ARG A 73 -20.52 -4.45 16.01
CA ARG A 73 -21.59 -3.45 15.92
C ARG A 73 -21.02 -2.03 15.89
N GLY A 74 -21.56 -1.18 15.02
CA GLY A 74 -21.08 0.19 14.84
C GLY A 74 -20.00 0.26 13.76
N TRP A 75 -19.08 1.23 13.88
CA TRP A 75 -18.15 1.53 12.80
C TRP A 75 -16.76 1.91 13.30
N TYR A 76 -15.77 1.11 12.92
CA TYR A 76 -14.38 1.50 12.76
C TYR A 76 -13.66 0.45 11.92
N ILE A 77 -12.57 0.84 11.29
CA ILE A 77 -11.63 -0.08 10.67
C ILE A 77 -10.23 0.38 11.09
N ARG A 78 -9.45 -0.53 11.68
CA ARG A 78 -8.07 -0.27 12.07
C ARG A 78 -7.14 -1.36 11.58
N ILE A 79 -6.00 -0.96 11.04
CA ILE A 79 -4.95 -1.86 10.55
C ILE A 79 -3.71 -1.69 11.44
N ARG A 80 -3.08 -2.81 11.82
CA ARG A 80 -1.92 -2.81 12.71
C ARG A 80 -0.87 -3.81 12.23
N ALA A 81 0.41 -3.43 12.31
CA ALA A 81 1.52 -4.37 12.16
C ALA A 81 1.95 -4.95 13.52
N PRO A 82 2.47 -6.18 13.57
CA PRO A 82 2.96 -6.78 14.83
C PRO A 82 4.04 -5.96 15.54
N ASN A 83 4.84 -5.20 14.78
CA ASN A 83 5.91 -4.36 15.31
C ASN A 83 5.44 -2.97 15.77
N PHE A 84 4.15 -2.64 15.64
CA PHE A 84 3.62 -1.37 16.15
C PHE A 84 3.56 -1.37 17.68
N PRO A 85 3.95 -0.26 18.33
CA PRO A 85 3.76 -0.09 19.76
C PRO A 85 2.29 -0.34 20.16
N PRO A 86 2.02 -0.78 21.40
CA PRO A 86 0.65 -0.92 21.88
C PRO A 86 -0.16 0.37 21.69
N GLY A 87 -1.39 0.23 21.20
CA GLY A 87 -2.29 1.35 20.94
C GLY A 87 -2.02 2.12 19.65
N VAL A 88 -0.95 1.81 18.90
CA VAL A 88 -0.68 2.43 17.60
C VAL A 88 -1.32 1.60 16.49
N TYR A 89 -2.09 2.26 15.62
CA TYR A 89 -2.76 1.67 14.47
C TYR A 89 -2.99 2.72 13.38
N ILE A 90 -3.30 2.26 12.17
CA ILE A 90 -3.74 3.09 11.05
C ILE A 90 -5.25 2.99 10.96
N GLN A 91 -5.95 4.13 11.03
CA GLN A 91 -7.40 4.16 10.97
C GLN A 91 -7.88 4.44 9.55
N LEU A 92 -8.89 3.69 9.11
CA LEU A 92 -9.60 3.89 7.85
C LEU A 92 -10.92 4.58 8.17
N LEU A 93 -11.14 5.77 7.60
CA LEU A 93 -12.27 6.65 7.88
C LEU A 93 -13.04 6.98 6.60
N PRO A 94 -14.39 6.94 6.62
CA PRO A 94 -15.21 7.43 5.51
C PRO A 94 -14.86 8.87 5.15
N VAL A 95 -14.80 9.18 3.86
CA VAL A 95 -14.51 10.55 3.40
C VAL A 95 -15.75 11.44 3.61
N PRO A 96 -15.64 12.54 4.37
CA PRO A 96 -16.79 13.43 4.62
C PRO A 96 -17.39 13.99 3.34
N LYS A 97 -18.72 14.16 3.29
CA LYS A 97 -19.45 14.71 2.12
C LYS A 97 -19.00 16.11 1.71
N VAL A 98 -18.45 16.88 2.65
CA VAL A 98 -17.91 18.23 2.41
C VAL A 98 -16.50 18.23 1.80
N SER A 99 -15.84 17.07 1.75
CA SER A 99 -14.50 16.94 1.18
C SER A 99 -14.55 17.08 -0.35
N PRO A 100 -13.61 17.80 -0.97
CA PRO A 100 -13.51 17.85 -2.44
C PRO A 100 -13.17 16.48 -3.05
N HIS A 101 -12.72 15.53 -2.23
CA HIS A 101 -12.41 14.16 -2.64
C HIS A 101 -13.54 13.18 -2.28
N HIS A 102 -14.71 13.67 -1.88
CA HIS A 102 -15.82 12.80 -1.56
C HIS A 102 -16.29 12.00 -2.79
N ALA A 103 -16.34 10.69 -2.63
CA ALA A 103 -17.11 9.81 -3.49
C ALA A 103 -17.88 8.84 -2.58
N ASP A 104 -18.99 8.32 -3.09
CA ASP A 104 -19.79 7.37 -2.34
C ASP A 104 -18.99 6.08 -2.09
N GLY A 105 -18.97 5.60 -0.85
CA GLY A 105 -18.10 4.51 -0.43
C GLY A 105 -16.60 4.86 -0.34
N ALA A 106 -16.19 6.12 -0.48
CA ALA A 106 -14.77 6.47 -0.34
C ALA A 106 -14.30 6.39 1.12
N ILE A 107 -13.10 5.84 1.31
CA ILE A 107 -12.41 5.77 2.60
C ILE A 107 -11.05 6.46 2.48
N SER A 108 -10.61 7.13 3.53
CA SER A 108 -9.27 7.71 3.63
C SER A 108 -8.51 7.18 4.83
N PHE A 109 -7.19 7.19 4.73
CA PHE A 109 -6.29 6.89 5.83
C PHE A 109 -5.01 7.71 5.68
N ALA A 110 -4.17 7.72 6.72
CA ALA A 110 -2.87 8.36 6.68
C ALA A 110 -1.79 7.44 7.25
N CYS A 111 -0.63 7.42 6.63
CA CYS A 111 0.52 6.67 7.13
C CYS A 111 1.83 7.44 6.90
N ARG A 112 2.89 7.02 7.60
CA ARG A 112 4.22 7.58 7.40
C ARG A 112 4.83 7.00 6.13
N THR A 113 5.39 7.88 5.31
CA THR A 113 6.01 7.60 4.03
C THR A 113 7.31 8.38 3.90
N ASN A 114 8.22 7.95 3.04
CA ASN A 114 9.45 8.66 2.76
C ASN A 114 9.18 9.99 2.04
N ILE A 115 9.99 11.01 2.35
CA ILE A 115 10.01 12.24 1.58
C ILE A 115 10.81 11.97 0.30
N ALA A 116 10.16 12.11 -0.86
CA ALA A 116 10.82 12.03 -2.15
C ALA A 116 11.97 13.04 -2.18
N ARG A 117 13.21 12.53 -2.21
CA ARG A 117 14.39 13.37 -2.40
C ARG A 117 14.41 13.77 -3.87
N THR A 118 13.99 14.99 -4.19
CA THR A 118 14.38 15.57 -5.47
C THR A 118 15.90 15.60 -5.49
N PRO A 119 16.57 14.98 -6.48
CA PRO A 119 18.02 15.09 -6.58
C PRO A 119 18.32 16.56 -6.81
N THR A 120 18.75 17.25 -5.76
CA THR A 120 19.29 18.59 -5.87
C THR A 120 20.53 18.41 -6.73
N ARG A 121 20.45 18.77 -8.03
CA ARG A 121 21.62 18.84 -8.90
C ARG A 121 22.54 19.85 -8.23
N THR A 122 23.51 19.35 -7.45
CA THR A 122 24.62 20.16 -6.99
C THR A 122 25.36 20.54 -8.26
N SER A 123 25.15 21.77 -8.74
CA SER A 123 26.01 22.38 -9.73
C SER A 123 27.38 22.57 -9.09
N GLY A 124 28.15 21.48 -9.02
CA GLY A 124 29.55 21.48 -8.65
C GLY A 124 30.37 22.02 -9.81
N LEU A 125 30.42 23.34 -9.93
CA LEU A 125 31.55 24.00 -10.57
C LEU A 125 32.71 23.93 -9.58
N THR A 126 33.60 22.95 -9.75
CA THR A 126 35.06 23.12 -9.75
C THR A 126 35.71 21.76 -9.97
N ALA A 127 36.41 21.67 -11.10
CA ALA A 127 37.27 20.58 -11.49
C ALA A 127 38.47 20.43 -10.54
N THR A 128 38.91 19.19 -10.29
CA THR A 128 40.34 18.83 -10.26
C THR A 128 40.52 17.31 -10.31
N SER A 129 41.00 16.85 -11.47
CA SER A 129 41.90 15.72 -11.77
C SER A 129 41.67 14.31 -11.18
N PRO A 130 41.66 13.26 -12.03
CA PRO A 130 41.70 11.87 -11.59
C PRO A 130 43.15 11.41 -11.34
N LYS A 131 43.37 10.63 -10.28
CA LYS A 131 44.57 9.78 -10.12
C LYS A 131 44.14 8.31 -10.23
N PRO A 132 44.64 7.55 -11.21
CA PRO A 132 44.49 6.10 -11.24
C PRO A 132 45.60 5.46 -10.38
N SER A 133 45.23 4.52 -9.51
CA SER A 133 46.18 3.61 -8.85
C SER A 133 45.78 2.18 -9.15
N ILE A 134 46.80 1.43 -9.51
CA ILE A 134 46.86 0.12 -10.11
C ILE A 134 47.07 -0.94 -9.01
N ASP A 135 46.59 -2.15 -9.29
CA ASP A 135 46.97 -3.49 -8.79
C ASP A 135 47.09 -3.78 -7.29
N SER A 136 46.40 -4.85 -6.85
CA SER A 136 47.11 -6.08 -6.47
C SER A 136 46.17 -7.28 -6.37
N ASP A 137 46.55 -8.28 -7.16
CA ASP A 137 46.14 -9.67 -7.18
C ASP A 137 46.60 -10.39 -5.89
N SER A 138 45.77 -11.28 -5.35
CA SER A 138 46.16 -12.23 -4.29
C SER A 138 45.10 -13.32 -4.16
N THR A 139 45.26 -14.31 -5.02
CA THR A 139 44.75 -15.67 -4.87
C THR A 139 45.21 -16.29 -3.55
N LEU A 140 44.30 -16.80 -2.72
CA LEU A 140 44.64 -17.78 -1.69
C LEU A 140 43.53 -18.82 -1.56
N VAL A 141 43.91 -20.01 -2.02
CA VAL A 141 43.20 -21.28 -2.02
C VAL A 141 43.40 -21.92 -0.63
N HIS A 142 42.36 -22.52 -0.08
CA HIS A 142 42.33 -23.91 0.46
C HIS A 142 41.43 -24.13 1.70
N SER A 143 40.47 -25.04 1.47
CA SER A 143 40.21 -26.26 2.24
C SER A 143 39.66 -26.18 3.68
N TYR A 144 38.37 -26.54 3.81
CA TYR A 144 37.77 -27.35 4.90
C TYR A 144 38.57 -28.66 5.15
N PRO A 145 38.42 -29.47 6.25
CA PRO A 145 37.26 -29.72 7.16
C PRO A 145 37.72 -29.96 8.65
N PRO A 146 37.03 -30.66 9.62
CA PRO A 146 35.71 -31.32 9.67
C PRO A 146 34.82 -31.03 10.91
N SER A 147 33.54 -31.41 10.84
CA SER A 147 32.61 -31.62 11.98
C SER A 147 33.03 -32.84 12.82
N PRO A 148 32.79 -32.92 14.15
CA PRO A 148 31.55 -33.51 14.73
C PRO A 148 31.26 -33.05 16.21
N PRO A 149 30.42 -33.72 17.05
CA PRO A 149 29.04 -34.24 16.94
C PRO A 149 28.06 -33.61 17.98
N SER A 150 26.80 -34.05 17.92
CA SER A 150 25.69 -33.78 18.85
C SER A 150 26.02 -33.90 20.36
N ALA A 151 25.60 -32.90 21.13
CA ALA A 151 25.16 -33.05 22.52
C ALA A 151 24.17 -31.93 22.87
N THR A 152 22.94 -32.33 23.18
CA THR A 152 21.89 -31.50 23.77
C THR A 152 22.17 -31.24 25.25
N PRO A 153 22.06 -30.00 25.72
CA PRO A 153 21.53 -29.75 27.06
C PRO A 153 20.21 -28.97 26.99
N SER A 154 19.33 -29.36 27.90
CA SER A 154 18.00 -28.82 28.15
C SER A 154 17.98 -27.30 28.21
N LEU A 155 17.13 -26.72 27.34
CA LEU A 155 16.73 -25.33 27.33
C LEU A 155 15.90 -25.01 28.59
N VAL A 156 16.53 -24.44 29.62
CA VAL A 156 15.82 -23.75 30.70
C VAL A 156 15.75 -22.27 30.32
N LEU A 157 14.66 -21.89 29.65
CA LEU A 157 14.29 -20.50 29.43
C LEU A 157 13.86 -19.90 30.76
N GLN A 158 14.80 -19.27 31.47
CA GLN A 158 14.49 -18.40 32.58
C GLN A 158 14.22 -16.99 32.01
N PRO A 159 13.00 -16.44 32.15
CA PRO A 159 12.71 -15.09 31.65
C PRO A 159 13.55 -14.06 32.40
N PRO A 160 14.17 -13.08 31.71
CA PRO A 160 14.93 -12.03 32.38
C PRO A 160 14.00 -11.21 33.27
N SER A 161 14.37 -11.10 34.55
CA SER A 161 13.66 -10.26 35.52
C SER A 161 13.82 -8.77 35.17
N PRO A 162 12.79 -7.93 35.38
CA PRO A 162 12.72 -6.56 34.85
C PRO A 162 13.52 -5.55 35.69
N ARG A 163 14.82 -5.79 35.92
CA ARG A 163 15.70 -4.87 36.67
C ARG A 163 17.01 -4.50 35.97
N SER A 164 17.17 -4.85 34.69
CA SER A 164 18.41 -4.59 33.94
C SER A 164 18.32 -3.46 32.91
N ILE A 165 17.18 -2.75 32.84
CA ILE A 165 16.97 -1.66 31.86
C ILE A 165 17.47 -0.31 32.39
N ASP A 166 17.56 -0.13 33.71
CA ASP A 166 18.08 1.11 34.30
C ASP A 166 19.62 1.26 34.21
N ALA A 167 20.35 0.19 33.89
CA ALA A 167 21.82 0.22 33.78
C ALA A 167 22.34 0.70 32.42
N ARG A 168 21.49 0.91 31.41
CA ARG A 168 21.92 1.48 30.10
C ARG A 168 21.40 2.89 29.83
N LEU A 169 20.68 3.50 30.78
CA LEU A 169 20.21 4.88 30.69
C LEU A 169 21.00 5.88 31.55
N GLN A 170 22.03 5.44 32.29
CA GLN A 170 22.89 6.30 33.12
C GLN A 170 24.31 6.51 32.55
N GLU A 171 24.61 6.03 31.34
CA GLU A 171 25.93 6.19 30.70
C GLU A 171 25.93 7.27 29.59
N VAL A 172 24.90 8.11 29.56
CA VAL A 172 24.85 9.34 28.75
C VAL A 172 24.83 10.53 29.69
N ASP A 173 25.83 10.62 30.57
CA ASP A 173 26.31 11.90 31.06
C ASP A 173 27.65 11.68 31.81
N ILE A 174 28.64 12.51 31.45
CA ILE A 174 29.96 12.65 32.09
C ILE A 174 31.01 11.60 31.69
N SER A 175 31.64 11.79 30.52
CA SER A 175 33.10 11.62 30.42
C SER A 175 33.67 12.34 29.21
N SER A 176 34.12 13.57 29.43
CA SER A 176 35.10 14.27 28.60
C SER A 176 36.47 13.62 28.83
N SER A 177 36.86 12.71 27.93
CA SER A 177 38.24 12.21 27.81
C SER A 177 38.64 12.18 26.32
N PRO A 178 39.79 12.77 25.94
CA PRO A 178 40.28 12.72 24.58
C PRO A 178 41.05 11.41 24.37
N GLY A 179 40.36 10.40 23.82
CA GLY A 179 40.98 9.16 23.34
C GLY A 179 41.10 9.18 21.80
N PRO A 180 42.17 8.60 21.22
CA PRO A 180 42.39 8.65 19.77
C PRO A 180 41.31 7.86 19.02
N GLU A 181 40.76 8.51 18.00
CA GLU A 181 39.68 8.06 17.13
C GLU A 181 39.94 6.68 16.52
N ALA A 182 39.27 5.65 17.04
CA ALA A 182 38.95 4.47 16.26
C ALA A 182 37.80 4.84 15.33
N SER A 183 38.13 4.98 14.05
CA SER A 183 37.24 5.25 12.92
C SER A 183 36.01 4.34 12.90
N GLN A 184 34.90 4.77 13.51
CA GLN A 184 33.61 4.14 13.29
C GLN A 184 33.10 4.51 11.90
N PRO A 185 32.66 3.53 11.09
CA PRO A 185 32.08 3.81 9.78
C PRO A 185 30.84 4.71 9.95
N PRO A 186 30.65 5.73 9.08
CA PRO A 186 29.54 6.64 9.19
C PRO A 186 28.21 5.88 9.09
N ARG A 187 27.38 5.98 10.13
CA ARG A 187 26.03 5.41 10.13
C ARG A 187 25.25 6.01 8.96
N PRO A 188 24.59 5.21 8.11
CA PRO A 188 23.84 5.73 6.98
C PRO A 188 22.73 6.69 7.46
N PRO A 189 22.49 7.80 6.74
CA PRO A 189 21.50 8.79 7.13
C PRO A 189 20.08 8.20 7.03
N ILE A 190 19.33 8.27 8.14
CA ILE A 190 17.92 7.86 8.21
C ILE A 190 17.12 8.72 7.20
N PRO A 191 16.31 8.11 6.31
CA PRO A 191 15.48 8.88 5.39
C PRO A 191 14.46 9.72 6.16
N ALA A 192 14.27 10.97 5.74
CA ALA A 192 13.25 11.83 6.30
C ALA A 192 11.87 11.29 5.92
N SER A 193 10.95 11.23 6.89
CA SER A 193 9.59 10.73 6.71
C SER A 193 8.55 11.83 6.87
N LYS A 194 7.45 11.76 6.12
CA LYS A 194 6.25 12.59 6.27
C LYS A 194 5.00 11.73 6.42
N VAL A 195 3.94 12.28 7.01
CA VAL A 195 2.62 11.66 6.96
C VAL A 195 1.98 12.00 5.61
N THR A 196 1.59 10.97 4.85
CA THR A 196 0.88 11.11 3.58
C THR A 196 -0.53 10.56 3.77
N GLN A 197 -1.52 11.30 3.27
CA GLN A 197 -2.92 10.90 3.27
C GLN A 197 -3.24 10.20 1.96
N PHE A 198 -4.05 9.15 2.03
CA PHE A 198 -4.49 8.35 0.90
C PHE A 198 -6.00 8.27 0.86
N ILE A 199 -6.54 8.08 -0.34
CA ILE A 199 -7.96 7.83 -0.57
C ILE A 199 -8.13 6.54 -1.37
N LEU A 200 -9.07 5.71 -0.90
CA LEU A 200 -9.68 4.60 -1.60
C LEU A 200 -11.04 5.07 -2.11
N ALA A 201 -11.30 4.89 -3.40
CA ALA A 201 -12.59 5.24 -3.99
C ALA A 201 -13.00 4.18 -5.03
N PRO A 202 -14.29 3.79 -5.07
CA PRO A 202 -14.77 2.86 -6.08
C PRO A 202 -14.60 3.46 -7.48
N HIS A 203 -14.43 2.62 -8.50
CA HIS A 203 -14.64 3.07 -9.87
C HIS A 203 -16.14 3.36 -10.01
N SER A 204 -16.52 4.63 -9.99
CA SER A 204 -17.81 5.04 -10.52
C SER A 204 -17.79 4.77 -12.01
N SER A 205 -18.09 3.54 -12.44
CA SER A 205 -18.54 3.32 -13.80
C SER A 205 -19.92 3.94 -13.89
N THR A 206 -19.97 5.26 -14.07
CA THR A 206 -21.17 5.88 -14.61
C THR A 206 -21.39 5.21 -15.94
N HIS A 207 -22.33 4.26 -16.00
CA HIS A 207 -22.89 3.81 -17.24
C HIS A 207 -23.50 5.05 -17.88
N ILE A 208 -22.73 5.73 -18.73
CA ILE A 208 -23.29 6.63 -19.72
C ILE A 208 -23.86 5.67 -20.75
N PRO A 209 -25.20 5.59 -20.92
CA PRO A 209 -25.74 4.88 -22.05
C PRO A 209 -25.23 5.62 -23.28
N GLN A 210 -24.27 5.04 -23.98
CA GLN A 210 -23.83 5.54 -25.27
C GLN A 210 -25.04 5.42 -26.20
N ALA A 211 -25.79 6.51 -26.33
CA ALA A 211 -26.98 6.61 -27.16
C ALA A 211 -26.55 6.70 -28.63
N GLU A 212 -25.92 5.65 -29.13
CA GLU A 212 -25.81 5.43 -30.56
C GLU A 212 -27.08 4.70 -31.02
N SER A 213 -27.60 5.13 -32.15
CA SER A 213 -28.89 4.79 -32.75
C SER A 213 -29.02 3.31 -33.12
N SER A 214 -28.99 2.42 -32.13
CA SER A 214 -29.09 0.98 -32.33
C SER A 214 -30.56 0.56 -32.39
N SER A 215 -30.89 -0.20 -33.44
CA SER A 215 -32.18 -0.81 -33.73
C SER A 215 -32.82 -1.50 -32.51
N MET A 216 -34.15 -1.52 -32.43
CA MET A 216 -34.92 -2.06 -31.29
C MET A 216 -34.56 -3.52 -30.93
N PHE A 217 -34.09 -4.32 -31.90
CA PHE A 217 -33.61 -5.68 -31.66
C PHE A 217 -32.24 -5.73 -30.96
N THR A 218 -31.37 -4.76 -31.22
CA THR A 218 -30.08 -4.61 -30.51
C THR A 218 -30.30 -4.16 -29.07
N ARG A 219 -31.37 -3.42 -28.78
CA ARG A 219 -31.73 -2.99 -27.42
C ARG A 219 -32.11 -4.17 -26.50
N ALA A 220 -32.82 -5.17 -27.02
CA ALA A 220 -33.17 -6.36 -26.24
C ALA A 220 -31.96 -7.27 -25.94
N LEU A 221 -31.07 -7.48 -26.92
CA LEU A 221 -29.84 -8.24 -26.69
C LEU A 221 -28.81 -7.47 -25.87
N SER A 222 -28.78 -6.13 -25.98
CA SER A 222 -27.94 -5.30 -25.12
C SER A 222 -28.45 -5.27 -23.69
N ALA A 223 -29.76 -5.34 -23.43
CA ALA A 223 -30.29 -5.47 -22.07
C ALA A 223 -29.89 -6.78 -21.39
N LEU A 224 -29.76 -7.87 -22.16
CA LEU A 224 -29.26 -9.17 -21.67
C LEU A 224 -27.73 -9.25 -21.59
N ARG A 225 -27.01 -8.34 -22.25
CA ARG A 225 -25.53 -8.26 -22.23
C ARG A 225 -25.00 -7.14 -21.32
N ASN A 226 -25.85 -6.16 -20.98
CA ASN A 226 -25.64 -5.10 -19.97
C ASN A 226 -26.24 -5.46 -18.62
N SER A 227 -26.75 -6.68 -18.41
CA SER A 227 -26.99 -7.20 -17.06
C SER A 227 -25.68 -7.59 -16.36
N LYS A 228 -24.55 -6.92 -16.67
CA LYS A 228 -23.47 -6.82 -15.71
C LYS A 228 -24.09 -6.10 -14.50
N PRO A 229 -24.18 -6.75 -13.33
CA PRO A 229 -24.63 -6.09 -12.12
C PRO A 229 -23.79 -4.82 -11.99
N SER A 230 -24.43 -3.72 -11.59
CA SER A 230 -23.78 -2.42 -11.36
C SER A 230 -22.78 -2.44 -10.19
N HIS A 231 -22.32 -3.61 -9.78
CA HIS A 231 -21.63 -3.95 -8.54
C HIS A 231 -20.23 -4.47 -8.82
N SER A 232 -19.52 -3.83 -9.76
CA SER A 232 -18.10 -4.09 -9.84
C SER A 232 -17.44 -3.50 -8.60
N SER A 233 -16.86 -4.35 -7.76
CA SER A 233 -16.09 -3.94 -6.58
C SER A 233 -14.72 -3.39 -6.94
N SER A 234 -14.54 -2.89 -8.17
CA SER A 234 -13.30 -2.29 -8.62
C SER A 234 -13.06 -0.96 -7.89
N PHE A 235 -11.82 -0.68 -7.51
CA PHE A 235 -11.47 0.59 -6.87
C PHE A 235 -10.04 1.05 -7.17
N THR A 236 -9.78 2.32 -6.81
CA THR A 236 -8.43 2.91 -6.86
C THR A 236 -8.00 3.39 -5.48
N LEU A 237 -6.69 3.30 -5.22
CA LEU A 237 -6.01 3.96 -4.11
C LEU A 237 -5.06 5.00 -4.68
N ALA A 238 -5.17 6.25 -4.22
CA ALA A 238 -4.30 7.34 -4.64
C ALA A 238 -3.86 8.21 -3.45
N PRO A 239 -2.65 8.80 -3.49
CA PRO A 239 -2.26 9.81 -2.53
C PRO A 239 -3.11 11.08 -2.70
N ILE A 240 -3.48 11.72 -1.59
CA ILE A 240 -4.14 13.02 -1.60
C ILE A 240 -3.05 14.09 -1.61
N SER A 241 -2.96 14.84 -2.71
CA SER A 241 -2.12 16.02 -2.77
C SER A 241 -2.64 17.06 -1.77
N PRO A 242 -1.79 17.61 -0.88
CA PRO A 242 -2.22 18.71 -0.03
C PRO A 242 -2.65 19.86 -0.94
N VAL A 243 -3.88 20.33 -0.77
CA VAL A 243 -4.37 21.52 -1.46
C VAL A 243 -3.46 22.67 -1.01
N GLY A 244 -2.53 23.07 -1.88
CA GLY A 244 -1.68 24.22 -1.61
C GLY A 244 -2.57 25.46 -1.38
N PRO A 245 -2.12 26.44 -0.58
CA PRO A 245 -2.84 27.70 -0.46
C PRO A 245 -3.04 28.26 -1.86
N ALA A 246 -4.29 28.52 -2.24
CA ALA A 246 -4.64 29.09 -3.53
C ALA A 246 -3.89 30.43 -3.66
N MET A 247 -2.78 30.43 -4.41
CA MET A 247 -2.12 31.69 -4.72
C MET A 247 -3.11 32.53 -5.54
N PRO A 248 -3.32 33.81 -5.18
CA PRO A 248 -4.20 34.67 -5.95
C PRO A 248 -3.66 34.76 -7.37
N SER A 249 -4.42 34.24 -8.32
CA SER A 249 -4.13 34.36 -9.74
C SER A 249 -3.91 35.84 -10.07
N PRO A 250 -2.87 36.21 -10.83
CA PRO A 250 -2.73 37.58 -11.29
C PRO A 250 -3.98 38.00 -12.08
N PRO A 251 -4.46 39.25 -11.95
CA PRO A 251 -5.66 39.70 -12.64
C PRO A 251 -5.42 39.65 -14.15
N ALA A 252 -5.98 38.62 -14.80
CA ALA A 252 -5.97 38.51 -16.25
C ALA A 252 -6.94 39.55 -16.84
N GLN A 253 -6.42 40.39 -17.73
CA GLN A 253 -7.21 41.34 -18.51
C GLN A 253 -8.31 40.60 -19.29
N GLN A 254 -9.51 41.15 -19.21
CA GLN A 254 -10.75 40.64 -19.76
C GLN A 254 -10.68 40.47 -21.29
N GLN A 255 -10.60 39.23 -21.78
CA GLN A 255 -11.04 38.88 -23.14
C GLN A 255 -11.88 37.61 -23.08
N GLY A 256 -13.19 37.79 -23.29
CA GLY A 256 -14.23 36.79 -23.06
C GLY A 256 -14.04 35.50 -23.85
N HIS A 257 -13.66 34.44 -23.15
CA HIS A 257 -13.72 33.06 -23.62
C HIS A 257 -14.26 32.21 -22.46
N ALA A 258 -15.17 31.29 -22.78
CA ALA A 258 -15.96 30.51 -21.83
C ALA A 258 -15.14 29.96 -20.64
N HIS A 259 -15.65 30.15 -19.42
CA HIS A 259 -15.08 29.61 -18.19
C HIS A 259 -15.11 28.08 -18.18
N ALA A 260 -14.12 27.44 -18.79
CA ALA A 260 -13.83 26.04 -18.52
C ALA A 260 -13.33 25.95 -17.07
N ILE A 261 -14.14 25.35 -16.20
CA ILE A 261 -13.75 25.03 -14.83
C ILE A 261 -12.56 24.07 -14.93
N HIS A 262 -11.36 24.56 -14.63
CA HIS A 262 -10.15 23.76 -14.61
C HIS A 262 -10.21 22.85 -13.38
N LEU A 263 -10.74 21.62 -13.54
CA LEU A 263 -10.61 20.61 -12.48
C LEU A 263 -9.12 20.30 -12.30
N PRO A 264 -8.61 20.25 -11.05
CA PRO A 264 -7.24 19.84 -10.82
C PRO A 264 -7.03 18.41 -11.36
N PRO A 265 -5.87 18.13 -11.98
CA PRO A 265 -5.56 16.80 -12.49
C PRO A 265 -5.61 15.80 -11.33
N ARG A 266 -6.42 14.74 -11.48
CA ARG A 266 -6.51 13.65 -10.50
C ARG A 266 -5.12 12.98 -10.41
N PRO A 267 -4.58 12.75 -9.20
CA PRO A 267 -3.32 12.05 -9.06
C PRO A 267 -3.42 10.65 -9.66
N ALA A 268 -2.32 10.17 -10.24
CA ALA A 268 -2.24 8.80 -10.73
C ALA A 268 -2.49 7.83 -9.56
N PRO A 269 -3.23 6.73 -9.78
CA PRO A 269 -3.47 5.76 -8.73
C PRO A 269 -2.20 4.97 -8.43
N LEU A 270 -1.85 4.89 -7.15
CA LEU A 270 -0.78 4.03 -6.66
C LEU A 270 -1.16 2.54 -6.81
N LEU A 271 -2.44 2.24 -6.61
CA LEU A 271 -2.98 0.89 -6.68
C LEU A 271 -4.38 0.91 -7.32
N THR A 272 -4.65 -0.08 -8.15
CA THR A 272 -5.96 -0.30 -8.78
C THR A 272 -6.38 -1.76 -8.60
N PHE A 273 -7.62 -1.99 -8.19
CA PHE A 273 -8.22 -3.32 -8.16
C PHE A 273 -9.25 -3.46 -9.27
N HIS A 274 -9.08 -4.47 -10.11
CA HIS A 274 -10.01 -4.85 -11.16
C HIS A 274 -10.78 -6.08 -10.73
N ASP A 275 -12.07 -5.90 -10.48
CA ASP A 275 -12.97 -6.98 -10.09
C ASP A 275 -13.36 -7.83 -11.31
N HIS A 276 -13.11 -9.14 -11.21
CA HIS A 276 -13.42 -10.17 -12.19
C HIS A 276 -14.41 -11.21 -11.64
N THR A 277 -15.07 -10.90 -10.53
CA THR A 277 -16.00 -11.81 -9.87
C THR A 277 -17.18 -12.15 -10.80
N PRO A 278 -17.45 -13.44 -11.08
CA PRO A 278 -18.60 -13.83 -11.87
C PRO A 278 -19.92 -13.45 -11.20
N ILE A 279 -20.94 -13.14 -12.01
CA ILE A 279 -22.23 -12.62 -11.54
C ILE A 279 -22.97 -13.61 -10.60
N LEU A 280 -22.70 -14.90 -10.75
CA LEU A 280 -23.44 -15.97 -10.04
C LEU A 280 -22.70 -16.50 -8.82
N THR A 281 -21.57 -15.89 -8.43
CA THR A 281 -20.82 -16.35 -7.26
C THR A 281 -21.22 -15.52 -6.04
N VAL A 282 -21.82 -16.19 -5.06
CA VAL A 282 -22.22 -15.58 -3.79
C VAL A 282 -21.02 -15.58 -2.85
N ARG A 283 -20.66 -14.41 -2.28
CA ARG A 283 -19.60 -14.25 -1.26
C ARG A 283 -18.20 -14.72 -1.70
N SER A 284 -17.91 -14.67 -2.99
CA SER A 284 -16.55 -14.88 -3.48
C SER A 284 -16.06 -13.61 -4.14
N VAL A 285 -14.77 -13.34 -3.98
CA VAL A 285 -14.06 -12.31 -4.70
C VAL A 285 -13.12 -12.99 -5.68
N THR A 286 -13.06 -12.49 -6.91
CA THR A 286 -11.98 -12.79 -7.85
C THR A 286 -11.58 -11.51 -8.57
N GLY A 287 -10.30 -11.19 -8.62
CA GLY A 287 -9.84 -9.98 -9.30
C GLY A 287 -8.34 -9.88 -9.41
N VAL A 288 -7.88 -8.75 -9.98
CA VAL A 288 -6.46 -8.45 -10.16
C VAL A 288 -6.15 -7.11 -9.50
N LEU A 289 -5.13 -7.11 -8.66
CA LEU A 289 -4.58 -5.93 -8.02
C LEU A 289 -3.33 -5.48 -8.78
N GLU A 290 -3.31 -4.24 -9.25
CA GLU A 290 -2.17 -3.59 -9.87
C GLU A 290 -1.59 -2.55 -8.92
N ILE A 291 -0.27 -2.54 -8.74
CA ILE A 291 0.45 -1.59 -7.88
C ILE A 291 1.61 -0.99 -8.66
N ASP A 292 1.76 0.34 -8.63
CA ASP A 292 2.96 1.00 -9.15
C ASP A 292 4.17 0.70 -8.25
N GLU A 293 5.09 -0.12 -8.75
CA GLU A 293 6.28 -0.56 -8.01
C GLU A 293 7.19 0.62 -7.66
N GLN A 294 7.32 1.57 -8.58
CA GLN A 294 8.22 2.70 -8.41
C GLN A 294 7.66 3.64 -7.35
N GLU A 295 6.37 3.96 -7.43
CA GLU A 295 5.74 4.82 -6.44
C GLU A 295 5.70 4.16 -5.06
N ALA A 296 5.33 2.87 -4.96
CA ALA A 296 5.33 2.15 -3.69
C ALA A 296 6.74 2.11 -3.04
N SER A 297 7.78 1.86 -3.86
CA SER A 297 9.18 1.86 -3.41
C SER A 297 9.62 3.26 -2.95
N LEU A 298 9.24 4.30 -3.68
CA LEU A 298 9.52 5.70 -3.31
C LEU A 298 8.85 6.11 -2.00
N LEU A 299 7.63 5.62 -1.74
CA LEU A 299 6.92 5.86 -0.48
C LEU A 299 7.57 5.10 0.70
N GLY A 300 8.37 4.07 0.43
CA GLY A 300 9.07 3.29 1.46
C GLY A 300 8.13 2.43 2.31
N VAL A 301 6.99 2.03 1.76
CA VAL A 301 5.99 1.23 2.44
C VAL A 301 5.94 -0.15 1.79
N GLU A 302 5.95 -1.21 2.60
CA GLU A 302 5.98 -2.58 2.12
C GLU A 302 4.73 -2.94 1.29
N THR A 303 4.89 -3.79 0.27
CA THR A 303 3.77 -4.25 -0.55
C THR A 303 2.66 -4.92 0.26
N SER A 304 3.03 -5.69 1.31
CA SER A 304 2.09 -6.37 2.20
C SER A 304 1.07 -5.40 2.84
N PHE A 305 1.49 -4.15 3.10
CA PHE A 305 0.61 -3.10 3.62
C PHE A 305 -0.44 -2.70 2.58
N TRP A 306 -0.03 -2.45 1.34
CA TRP A 306 -0.94 -2.08 0.26
C TRP A 306 -1.95 -3.20 -0.04
N ILE A 307 -1.50 -4.47 0.02
CA ILE A 307 -2.40 -5.64 -0.04
C ILE A 307 -3.41 -5.60 1.12
N ALA A 308 -2.95 -5.42 2.36
CA ALA A 308 -3.83 -5.39 3.53
C ALA A 308 -4.90 -4.30 3.42
N VAL A 309 -4.52 -3.10 3.00
CA VAL A 309 -5.42 -1.97 2.78
C VAL A 309 -6.46 -2.29 1.69
N ALA A 310 -6.01 -2.86 0.56
CA ALA A 310 -6.89 -3.22 -0.55
C ALA A 310 -7.93 -4.28 -0.15
N LEU A 311 -7.50 -5.36 0.51
CA LEU A 311 -8.40 -6.43 0.96
C LEU A 311 -9.36 -5.97 2.07
N THR A 312 -8.93 -5.03 2.91
CA THR A 312 -9.80 -4.39 3.90
C THR A 312 -10.90 -3.57 3.23
N TYR A 313 -10.53 -2.81 2.20
CA TYR A 313 -11.47 -1.95 1.49
C TYR A 313 -12.49 -2.75 0.68
N LEU A 314 -12.05 -3.84 0.06
CA LEU A 314 -12.91 -4.74 -0.70
C LEU A 314 -14.04 -5.32 0.15
N GLU A 315 -13.73 -5.79 1.35
CA GLU A 315 -14.74 -6.27 2.29
C GLU A 315 -15.66 -5.15 2.78
N PHE A 316 -15.11 -3.95 3.02
CA PHE A 316 -15.95 -2.80 3.34
C PHE A 316 -16.99 -2.54 2.24
N LEU A 317 -16.63 -2.65 0.97
CA LEU A 317 -17.58 -2.48 -0.14
C LEU A 317 -18.68 -3.55 -0.09
N GLU A 318 -18.33 -4.82 0.15
CA GLU A 318 -19.29 -5.92 0.27
C GLU A 318 -20.28 -5.70 1.45
N GLU A 319 -19.77 -5.33 2.63
CA GLU A 319 -20.59 -5.05 3.81
C GLU A 319 -21.52 -3.86 3.59
N ARG A 320 -20.99 -2.80 2.96
CA ARG A 320 -21.76 -1.60 2.62
C ARG A 320 -22.89 -1.93 1.66
N GLU A 321 -22.63 -2.71 0.62
CA GLU A 321 -23.66 -3.11 -0.34
C GLU A 321 -24.72 -3.99 0.33
N SER A 322 -24.31 -4.94 1.17
CA SER A 322 -25.22 -5.78 1.96
C SER A 322 -26.13 -4.94 2.87
N TYR A 323 -25.57 -3.90 3.51
CA TYR A 323 -26.32 -2.97 4.34
C TYR A 323 -27.33 -2.15 3.52
N LEU A 324 -26.93 -1.64 2.36
CA LEU A 324 -27.82 -0.86 1.49
C LEU A 324 -28.97 -1.71 0.92
N ALA A 325 -28.69 -2.95 0.54
CA ALA A 325 -29.71 -3.89 0.09
C ALA A 325 -30.74 -4.17 1.20
N ALA A 326 -30.28 -4.45 2.42
CA ALA A 326 -31.16 -4.71 3.57
C ALA A 326 -32.01 -3.49 3.98
N MET A 327 -31.58 -2.27 3.65
CA MET A 327 -32.33 -1.04 3.90
C MET A 327 -33.38 -0.74 2.83
N ALA A 328 -33.29 -1.39 1.67
CA ALA A 328 -34.21 -1.19 0.54
C ALA A 328 -35.41 -2.15 0.56
N ASP A 329 -35.28 -3.29 1.24
CA ASP A 329 -36.36 -4.26 1.50
C ASP A 329 -37.33 -3.78 2.59
#